data_AF-A0A1F4TRQ1-F1
#
_entry.id   AF-A0A1F4TRQ1-F1
#
_cell.length_a   1.000
_cell.length_b   1.000
_cell.length_c   1.000
_cell.angle_alpha   90.00
_cell.angle_beta   90.00
_cell.angle_gamma   90.00
#
_symmetry.space_group_name_H-M   'P 1'
#
loop_
_entity.id
_entity.type
_entity.pdbx_description
1 polymer ?
#
loop_
_entity_poly.entity_id
_entity_poly.type
_entity_poly.pdbx_seq_one_letter_code
_entity_poly.pdbx_strand_id
1 'polypeptide(L)'
;MNSQNLNLQLPDKTLMLNQGKRLLGGNDEAQRQAQKPPAQAAETPISWLKLEQKDGTMKLKAVANVDHVDVTTVALRDQEVSAPKTVSFLGYKIDLKAKVDSFKDNYVKNYAQTKSHNLMVARFAELKAAFFGYLLGMVGLSSEDIRKLQKQAIEGAVNQNKMLFEENEYNAELLGIIGGSKKQLRAQEKVIGEIRKQLVTQAKNLGLGDYYTSRRILEIQVEQCRKISAKFEEEKHSLEYQLAFYGVN
;
A
#
# COMPACT_ATOMS: atom_id res chain seq x y z
N MET A 1 12.29 -42.77 -34.75
CA MET A 1 10.91 -43.23 -34.97
C MET A 1 10.08 -42.94 -33.72
N ASN A 2 8.84 -42.49 -33.92
CA ASN A 2 7.78 -42.19 -32.96
C ASN A 2 7.85 -40.84 -32.22
N SER A 3 7.53 -39.80 -32.99
CA SER A 3 6.94 -38.55 -32.51
C SER A 3 5.48 -38.80 -32.15
N GLN A 4 5.10 -38.57 -30.88
CA GLN A 4 3.69 -38.49 -30.49
C GLN A 4 3.36 -37.06 -30.07
N ASN A 5 2.41 -36.49 -30.82
CA ASN A 5 1.76 -35.20 -30.63
C ASN A 5 0.96 -35.18 -29.32
N LEU A 6 1.19 -34.17 -28.48
CA LEU A 6 0.28 -33.80 -27.41
C LEU A 6 -0.38 -32.46 -27.78
N ASN A 7 -1.59 -32.60 -28.30
CA ASN A 7 -2.50 -31.53 -28.67
C ASN A 7 -3.38 -31.23 -27.44
N LEU A 8 -3.11 -30.15 -26.70
CA LEU A 8 -3.99 -29.69 -25.61
C LEU A 8 -4.89 -28.57 -26.13
N GLN A 9 -6.12 -28.97 -26.49
CA GLN A 9 -7.25 -28.07 -26.72
C GLN A 9 -7.74 -27.51 -25.37
N LEU A 10 -7.80 -26.18 -25.26
CA LEU A 10 -8.73 -25.46 -24.40
C LEU A 10 -9.88 -25.01 -25.31
N PRO A 11 -11.16 -25.22 -24.93
CA PRO A 11 -11.87 -24.15 -24.22
C PRO A 11 -13.03 -24.64 -23.32
N ASP A 12 -13.45 -23.84 -22.33
CA ASP A 12 -14.72 -23.10 -22.46
C ASP A 12 -14.94 -22.11 -21.31
N LYS A 13 -15.15 -20.86 -21.70
CA LYS A 13 -15.63 -19.76 -20.85
C LYS A 13 -17.09 -19.55 -21.18
N THR A 14 -18.01 -20.21 -20.49
CA THR A 14 -19.42 -19.81 -20.51
C THR A 14 -20.13 -20.38 -19.29
N LEU A 15 -21.13 -19.64 -18.79
CA LEU A 15 -22.00 -19.94 -17.65
C LEU A 15 -21.45 -19.51 -16.29
N MET A 16 -21.88 -18.33 -15.84
CA MET A 16 -22.48 -18.10 -14.51
C MET A 16 -23.00 -16.65 -14.48
N LEU A 17 -24.13 -16.41 -15.16
CA LEU A 17 -24.92 -15.20 -15.04
C LEU A 17 -26.39 -15.62 -15.01
N ASN A 18 -27.15 -15.04 -14.09
CA ASN A 18 -28.54 -15.32 -13.70
C ASN A 18 -28.75 -16.50 -12.74
N GLN A 19 -29.21 -16.19 -11.52
CA GLN A 19 -30.64 -16.23 -11.15
C GLN A 19 -30.81 -15.79 -9.68
N GLY A 20 -31.84 -15.00 -9.39
CA GLY A 20 -32.16 -14.58 -8.01
C GLY A 20 -33.16 -13.42 -7.94
N LYS A 21 -34.32 -13.57 -8.59
CA LYS A 21 -35.44 -12.60 -8.60
C LYS A 21 -36.66 -13.30 -7.97
N ARG A 22 -37.41 -12.56 -7.14
CA ARG A 22 -38.71 -12.87 -6.46
C ARG A 22 -38.52 -13.60 -5.12
N LEU A 23 -39.10 -13.16 -4.01
CA LEU A 23 -40.54 -12.99 -3.68
C LEU A 23 -40.72 -11.72 -2.80
N LEU A 24 -41.60 -10.75 -3.11
CA LEU A 24 -43.05 -10.69 -2.87
C LEU A 24 -43.49 -11.06 -1.44
N GLY A 25 -43.99 -10.05 -0.72
CA GLY A 25 -44.74 -10.15 0.53
C GLY A 25 -45.16 -8.75 0.96
N GLY A 26 -46.33 -8.30 0.51
CA GLY A 26 -46.94 -7.06 0.96
C GLY A 26 -47.61 -7.22 2.32
N ASN A 27 -47.82 -6.10 3.01
CA ASN A 27 -48.97 -5.91 3.87
C ASN A 27 -49.28 -4.41 3.98
N ASP A 28 -50.53 -4.11 3.67
CA ASP A 28 -51.22 -2.85 3.90
C ASP A 28 -51.41 -2.63 5.40
N GLU A 29 -50.98 -1.48 5.92
CA GLU A 29 -51.61 -0.86 7.10
C GLU A 29 -51.77 0.64 6.87
N ALA A 30 -52.97 0.97 6.43
CA ALA A 30 -53.82 2.04 6.94
C ALA A 30 -53.17 3.26 7.63
N GLN A 31 -53.25 4.40 6.94
CA GLN A 31 -53.92 5.61 7.41
C GLN A 31 -53.88 5.90 8.92
N ARG A 32 -52.93 6.75 9.34
CA ARG A 32 -53.21 7.82 10.32
C ARG A 32 -52.55 9.12 9.86
N GLN A 33 -53.39 9.97 9.28
CA GLN A 33 -53.10 11.40 9.14
C GLN A 33 -53.07 12.01 10.55
N ALA A 34 -51.93 12.56 10.93
CA ALA A 34 -51.83 13.56 11.99
C ALA A 34 -51.12 14.77 11.38
N GLN A 35 -51.90 15.82 11.14
CA GLN A 35 -51.42 17.14 10.74
C GLN A 35 -50.42 17.64 11.78
N LYS A 36 -49.16 17.79 11.35
CA LYS A 36 -48.12 18.45 12.14
C LYS A 36 -48.19 19.96 11.82
N PRO A 37 -48.28 20.86 12.80
CA PRO A 37 -48.30 22.29 12.55
C PRO A 37 -46.99 22.75 11.89
N PRO A 38 -47.00 23.86 11.12
CA PRO A 38 -45.78 24.39 10.52
C PRO A 38 -44.77 24.71 11.63
N ALA A 39 -43.61 24.06 11.57
CA ALA A 39 -42.50 24.38 12.43
C ALA A 39 -42.16 25.86 12.22
N GLN A 40 -42.43 26.68 13.23
CA GLN A 40 -41.87 28.01 13.33
C GLN A 40 -40.36 27.87 13.14
N ALA A 41 -39.84 28.51 12.09
CA ALA A 41 -38.43 28.50 11.78
C ALA A 41 -37.69 29.00 13.03
N ALA A 42 -36.93 28.11 13.67
CA ALA A 42 -36.07 28.50 14.77
C ALA A 42 -35.11 29.56 14.22
N GLU A 43 -35.28 30.80 14.69
CA GLU A 43 -34.40 31.90 14.37
C GLU A 43 -33.01 31.55 14.87
N THR A 44 -32.17 31.01 13.99
CA THR A 44 -30.76 30.81 14.30
C THR A 44 -30.14 32.19 14.47
N PRO A 45 -29.42 32.47 15.58
CA PRO A 45 -28.87 33.81 15.90
C PRO A 45 -27.78 34.29 14.93
N ILE A 46 -27.52 33.54 13.86
CA ILE A 46 -26.46 33.77 12.89
C ILE A 46 -27.11 33.92 11.52
N SER A 47 -27.05 35.14 10.99
CA SER A 47 -27.40 35.43 9.61
C SER A 47 -26.15 35.32 8.75
N TRP A 48 -26.26 34.67 7.58
CA TRP A 48 -25.16 34.51 6.65
C TRP A 48 -25.29 35.57 5.55
N LEU A 49 -24.40 36.57 5.58
CA LEU A 49 -24.34 37.60 4.55
C LEU A 49 -23.42 37.14 3.42
N LYS A 50 -24.01 37.01 2.23
CA LYS A 50 -23.30 36.66 1.00
C LYS A 50 -22.72 37.94 0.39
N LEU A 51 -21.41 38.09 0.45
CA LEU A 51 -20.71 39.24 -0.13
C LEU A 51 -19.98 38.79 -1.39
N GLU A 52 -20.38 39.35 -2.52
CA GLU A 52 -19.76 39.12 -3.82
C GLU A 52 -18.67 40.17 -4.05
N GLN A 53 -17.42 39.72 -4.17
CA GLN A 53 -16.30 40.61 -4.49
C GLN A 53 -16.17 40.77 -6.02
N LYS A 54 -15.62 41.91 -6.45
CA LYS A 54 -15.46 42.29 -7.87
C LYS A 54 -14.60 41.32 -8.70
N ASP A 55 -13.90 40.39 -8.05
CA ASP A 55 -13.02 39.40 -8.69
C ASP A 55 -13.73 38.04 -8.91
N GLY A 56 -15.05 37.96 -8.75
CA GLY A 56 -15.84 36.74 -8.97
C GLY A 56 -15.73 35.68 -7.87
N THR A 57 -15.09 36.02 -6.74
CA THR A 57 -14.99 35.14 -5.57
C THR A 57 -16.06 35.48 -4.53
N MET A 58 -16.71 34.45 -3.98
CA MET A 58 -17.74 34.60 -2.94
C MET A 58 -17.12 34.41 -1.56
N LYS A 59 -17.32 35.40 -0.67
CA LYS A 59 -17.02 35.25 0.76
C LYS A 59 -18.34 35.24 1.55
N LEU A 60 -18.49 34.24 2.41
CA LEU A 60 -19.59 34.18 3.38
C LEU A 60 -19.08 34.77 4.68
N LYS A 61 -19.77 35.80 5.19
CA LYS A 61 -19.49 36.38 6.50
C LYS A 61 -20.66 36.05 7.43
N ALA A 62 -20.36 35.34 8.53
CA ALA A 62 -21.32 35.15 9.61
C ALA A 62 -21.49 36.48 10.34
N VAL A 63 -22.73 36.99 10.40
CA VAL A 63 -23.06 38.17 11.19
C VAL A 63 -24.09 37.74 12.22
N ALA A 64 -23.72 37.83 13.50
CA ALA A 64 -24.65 37.60 14.60
C ALA A 64 -25.73 38.69 14.55
N ASN A 65 -26.99 38.31 14.69
CA ASN A 65 -28.09 39.26 14.84
C ASN A 65 -28.03 39.80 16.27
N VAL A 66 -27.57 41.04 16.45
CA VAL A 66 -27.30 41.61 17.77
C VAL A 66 -28.36 42.65 18.12
N ASP A 67 -29.48 42.21 18.70
CA ASP A 67 -30.40 43.10 19.42
C ASP A 67 -30.31 42.95 20.96
N HIS A 68 -29.54 41.98 21.48
CA HIS A 68 -29.20 41.92 22.91
C HIS A 68 -27.73 41.57 23.10
N VAL A 69 -26.98 42.53 23.64
CA VAL A 69 -25.60 42.36 24.10
C VAL A 69 -25.63 42.15 25.61
N ASP A 70 -25.57 40.89 26.05
CA ASP A 70 -25.21 40.59 27.43
C ASP A 70 -23.69 40.74 27.60
N VAL A 71 -23.29 41.57 28.55
CA VAL A 71 -21.92 41.94 28.86
C VAL A 71 -21.23 40.82 29.64
N THR A 72 -21.03 39.65 29.03
CA THR A 72 -20.06 38.64 29.49
C THR A 72 -19.90 37.56 28.42
N THR A 73 -19.19 37.87 27.34
CA THR A 73 -18.66 36.81 26.47
C THR A 73 -17.31 37.22 25.92
N VAL A 74 -16.30 36.45 26.32
CA VAL A 74 -14.94 36.50 25.82
C VAL A 74 -14.97 36.45 24.29
N ALA A 75 -14.33 37.42 23.64
CA ALA A 75 -14.18 37.45 22.19
C ALA A 75 -13.50 36.16 21.72
N LEU A 76 -14.29 35.24 21.15
CA LEU A 76 -13.78 34.11 20.40
C LEU A 76 -13.10 34.68 19.15
N ARG A 77 -11.77 34.59 19.15
CA ARG A 77 -10.91 34.90 18.00
C ARG A 77 -11.50 34.34 16.72
N ASP A 78 -11.38 35.11 15.65
CA ASP A 78 -11.65 34.74 14.26
C ASP A 78 -11.08 33.33 13.96
N GLN A 79 -11.90 32.30 14.09
CA GLN A 79 -11.59 30.99 13.52
C GLN A 79 -11.93 31.09 12.04
N GLU A 80 -10.92 31.39 11.23
CA GLU A 80 -10.96 31.11 9.80
C GLU A 80 -11.20 29.61 9.61
N VAL A 81 -12.46 29.22 9.41
CA VAL A 81 -12.81 27.85 9.05
C VAL A 81 -12.31 27.62 7.62
N SER A 82 -11.11 27.06 7.51
CA SER A 82 -10.49 26.68 6.25
C SER A 82 -11.40 25.69 5.52
N ALA A 83 -12.08 26.17 4.48
CA ALA A 83 -12.95 25.34 3.66
C ALA A 83 -12.17 24.11 3.17
N PRO A 84 -12.73 22.89 3.24
CA PRO A 84 -12.06 21.71 2.71
C PRO A 84 -11.74 21.96 1.24
N LYS A 85 -10.45 21.91 0.88
CA LYS A 85 -9.97 22.03 -0.51
C LYS A 85 -10.49 20.85 -1.33
N THR A 86 -11.74 20.94 -1.79
CA THR A 86 -12.32 20.00 -2.74
C THR A 86 -11.82 20.38 -4.13
N VAL A 87 -10.90 19.60 -4.69
CA VAL A 87 -10.52 19.75 -6.09
C VAL A 87 -11.54 18.99 -6.92
N SER A 88 -12.35 19.71 -7.68
CA SER A 88 -13.29 19.12 -8.63
C SER A 88 -12.56 18.76 -9.92
N PHE A 89 -12.27 17.47 -10.11
CA PHE A 89 -11.75 16.92 -11.36
C PHE A 89 -12.86 16.10 -12.02
N LEU A 90 -13.30 16.49 -13.23
CA LEU A 90 -14.40 15.86 -13.97
C LEU A 90 -15.74 15.74 -13.21
N GLY A 91 -16.11 16.73 -12.39
CA GLY A 91 -17.44 16.77 -11.74
C GLY A 91 -17.63 15.84 -10.54
N TYR A 92 -16.65 14.98 -10.22
CA TYR A 92 -16.65 14.18 -9.00
C TYR A 92 -15.96 14.96 -7.87
N LYS A 93 -16.67 15.14 -6.75
CA LYS A 93 -16.08 15.65 -5.49
C LYS A 93 -15.23 14.53 -4.90
N ILE A 94 -13.93 14.55 -5.15
CA ILE A 94 -13.00 13.63 -4.51
C ILE A 94 -12.62 14.24 -3.16
N ASP A 95 -12.96 13.55 -2.07
CA ASP A 95 -12.45 13.92 -0.76
C ASP A 95 -10.97 13.53 -0.69
N LEU A 96 -10.12 14.51 -0.96
CA LEU A 96 -8.67 14.35 -0.99
C LEU A 96 -8.12 13.96 0.38
N LYS A 97 -8.76 14.40 1.47
CA LYS A 97 -8.30 14.12 2.84
C LYS A 97 -8.37 12.63 3.15
N ALA A 98 -9.43 11.95 2.74
CA ALA A 98 -9.61 10.52 2.93
C ALA A 98 -8.61 9.66 2.13
N LYS A 99 -8.03 10.21 1.05
CA LYS A 99 -7.06 9.51 0.18
C LYS A 99 -5.60 9.86 0.44
N VAL A 100 -5.32 10.79 1.36
CA VAL A 100 -3.94 11.23 1.66
C VAL A 100 -3.06 10.04 2.00
N ASP A 101 -3.51 9.15 2.88
CA ASP A 101 -2.69 8.03 3.32
C ASP A 101 -2.45 7.03 2.19
N SER A 102 -3.45 6.78 1.35
CA SER A 102 -3.26 6.00 0.11
C SER A 102 -2.23 6.64 -0.83
N PHE A 103 -2.22 7.97 -0.95
CA PHE A 103 -1.21 8.67 -1.74
C PHE A 103 0.19 8.60 -1.12
N LYS A 104 0.30 8.68 0.21
CA LYS A 104 1.58 8.47 0.92
C LYS A 104 2.12 7.06 0.67
N ASP A 105 1.28 6.03 0.82
CA ASP A 105 1.68 4.63 0.60
C ASP A 105 2.13 4.39 -0.85
N ASN A 106 1.34 4.89 -1.81
CA ASN A 106 1.71 4.82 -3.21
C ASN A 106 2.97 5.62 -3.50
N TYR A 107 3.17 6.78 -2.88
CA TYR A 107 4.40 7.55 -3.02
C TYR A 107 5.60 6.77 -2.51
N VAL A 108 5.55 6.23 -1.28
CA VAL A 108 6.62 5.42 -0.68
C VAL A 108 6.96 4.21 -1.57
N LYS A 109 5.94 3.48 -2.02
CA LYS A 109 6.12 2.31 -2.89
C LYS A 109 6.77 2.66 -4.23
N ASN A 110 6.27 3.68 -4.92
CA ASN A 110 6.84 4.09 -6.21
C ASN A 110 8.23 4.71 -6.02
N TYR A 111 8.46 5.46 -4.94
CA TYR A 111 9.78 6.03 -4.65
C TYR A 111 10.82 4.94 -4.43
N ALA A 112 10.50 3.88 -3.68
CA ALA A 112 11.37 2.72 -3.55
C ALA A 112 11.68 2.06 -4.92
N GLN A 113 10.68 1.95 -5.80
CA GLN A 113 10.83 1.37 -7.14
C GLN A 113 11.70 2.21 -8.08
N THR A 114 11.88 3.51 -7.84
CA THR A 114 12.83 4.34 -8.60
C THR A 114 14.27 3.84 -8.51
N LYS A 115 14.59 3.07 -7.48
CA LYS A 115 15.92 2.48 -7.26
C LYS A 115 16.05 1.05 -7.80
N SER A 116 15.05 0.57 -8.55
CA SER A 116 15.10 -0.76 -9.16
C SER A 116 16.25 -0.90 -10.16
N HIS A 117 16.69 -2.13 -10.40
CA HIS A 117 17.74 -2.45 -11.38
C HIS A 117 17.25 -2.32 -12.83
N ASN A 118 15.92 -2.35 -13.06
CA ASN A 118 15.33 -2.22 -14.39
C ASN A 118 15.07 -0.74 -14.68
N LEU A 119 15.80 -0.18 -15.65
CA LEU A 119 15.74 1.24 -16.00
C LEU A 119 14.32 1.72 -16.36
N MET A 120 13.56 0.94 -17.13
CA MET A 120 12.20 1.33 -17.54
C MET A 120 11.24 1.36 -16.36
N VAL A 121 11.35 0.37 -15.47
CA VAL A 121 10.56 0.33 -14.23
C VAL A 121 10.92 1.51 -13.33
N ALA A 122 12.22 1.79 -13.19
CA ALA A 122 12.70 2.93 -12.40
C ALA A 122 12.16 4.27 -12.93
N ARG A 123 12.21 4.51 -14.25
CA ARG A 123 11.70 5.75 -14.87
C ARG A 123 10.19 5.90 -14.75
N PHE A 124 9.44 4.82 -14.94
CA PHE A 124 8.00 4.86 -14.77
C PHE A 124 7.59 5.10 -13.32
N ALA A 125 8.31 4.48 -12.38
CA ALA A 125 8.14 4.72 -10.96
C ALA A 125 8.50 6.16 -10.55
N GLU A 126 9.52 6.76 -11.19
CA GLU A 126 9.92 8.15 -10.98
C GLU A 126 8.80 9.11 -11.40
N LEU A 127 8.19 8.88 -12.56
CA LEU A 127 7.02 9.64 -13.01
C LEU A 127 5.85 9.53 -12.02
N LYS A 128 5.53 8.31 -11.56
CA LYS A 128 4.47 8.09 -10.58
C LYS A 128 4.77 8.74 -9.24
N ALA A 129 5.99 8.62 -8.74
CA ALA A 129 6.41 9.26 -7.50
C ALA A 129 6.31 10.78 -7.63
N ALA A 130 6.73 11.37 -8.76
CA ALA A 130 6.58 12.80 -9.01
C ALA A 130 5.09 13.22 -9.01
N PHE A 131 4.23 12.45 -9.67
CA PHE A 131 2.78 12.68 -9.68
C PHE A 131 2.17 12.64 -8.27
N PHE A 132 2.45 11.60 -7.49
CA PHE A 132 1.97 11.50 -6.11
C PHE A 132 2.58 12.57 -5.20
N GLY A 133 3.84 12.93 -5.40
CA GLY A 133 4.50 14.03 -4.67
C GLY A 133 3.83 15.37 -4.94
N TYR A 134 3.44 15.63 -6.19
CA TYR A 134 2.67 16.82 -6.56
C TYR A 134 1.28 16.84 -5.90
N LEU A 135 0.55 15.72 -5.92
CA LEU A 135 -0.74 15.60 -5.25
C LEU A 135 -0.63 15.83 -3.74
N LEU A 136 0.38 15.24 -3.10
CA LEU A 136 0.62 15.44 -1.67
C LEU A 136 0.95 16.91 -1.35
N GLY A 137 1.74 17.58 -2.19
CA GLY A 137 2.01 19.02 -2.06
C GLY A 137 0.75 19.87 -2.19
N MET A 138 -0.17 19.54 -3.10
CA MET A 138 -1.46 20.22 -3.24
C MET A 138 -2.35 20.09 -2.00
N VAL A 139 -2.33 18.92 -1.35
CA VAL A 139 -3.09 18.69 -0.12
C VAL A 139 -2.48 19.43 1.09
N GLY A 140 -1.26 19.94 0.94
CA GLY A 140 -0.59 20.75 1.96
C GLY A 140 0.40 19.96 2.82
N LEU A 141 0.87 18.80 2.36
CA LEU A 141 2.02 18.15 3.00
C LEU A 141 3.26 19.04 2.84
N SER A 142 4.00 19.24 3.93
CA SER A 142 5.24 20.00 3.90
C SER A 142 6.31 19.27 3.08
N SER A 143 7.30 20.02 2.58
CA SER A 143 8.48 19.43 1.92
C SER A 143 9.29 18.54 2.86
N GLU A 144 9.24 18.80 4.17
CA GLU A 144 9.89 17.99 5.19
C GLU A 144 9.22 16.62 5.34
N ASP A 145 7.89 16.56 5.31
CA ASP A 145 7.16 15.30 5.40
C ASP A 145 7.40 14.42 4.17
N ILE A 146 7.49 15.04 2.98
CA ILE A 146 7.86 14.33 1.75
C ILE A 146 9.27 13.74 1.88
N ARG A 147 10.24 14.49 2.43
CA ARG A 147 11.60 13.98 2.69
C ARG A 147 11.60 12.83 3.70
N LYS A 148 10.79 12.89 4.75
CA LYS A 148 10.62 11.78 5.71
C LYS A 148 10.08 10.52 5.01
N LEU A 149 9.08 10.66 4.15
CA LEU A 149 8.53 9.54 3.35
C LEU A 149 9.58 8.95 2.39
N GLN A 150 10.39 9.78 1.75
CA GLN A 150 11.50 9.31 0.92
C GLN A 150 12.53 8.51 1.72
N LYS A 151 12.91 9.00 2.90
CA LYS A 151 13.83 8.29 3.79
C LYS A 151 13.25 6.95 4.23
N GLN A 152 11.98 6.94 4.66
CA GLN A 152 11.26 5.72 5.04
C GLN A 152 11.19 4.72 3.87
N ALA A 153 10.94 5.20 2.66
CA ALA A 153 10.92 4.35 1.46
C ALA A 153 12.30 3.71 1.18
N ILE A 154 13.39 4.48 1.31
CA ILE A 154 14.75 3.97 1.13
C ILE A 154 15.09 2.95 2.22
N GLU A 155 14.84 3.26 3.49
CA GLU A 155 15.11 2.36 4.61
C GLU A 155 14.33 1.05 4.47
N GLY A 156 13.04 1.14 4.11
CA GLY A 156 12.21 -0.02 3.83
C GLY A 156 12.75 -0.87 2.67
N ALA A 157 13.15 -0.22 1.56
CA ALA A 157 13.73 -0.91 0.41
C ALA A 157 15.09 -1.55 0.72
N VAL A 158 15.91 -0.91 1.54
CA VAL A 158 17.18 -1.44 2.03
C VAL A 158 16.94 -2.70 2.87
N ASN A 159 16.02 -2.65 3.83
CA ASN A 159 15.73 -3.79 4.69
C ASN A 159 15.14 -4.95 3.89
N GLN A 160 14.21 -4.66 2.97
CA GLN A 160 13.66 -5.67 2.08
C GLN A 160 14.75 -6.30 1.18
N ASN A 161 15.65 -5.50 0.62
CA ASN A 161 16.76 -6.02 -0.18
C ASN A 161 17.68 -6.94 0.63
N LYS A 162 18.00 -6.58 1.88
CA LYS A 162 18.77 -7.43 2.80
C LYS A 162 18.08 -8.76 3.09
N MET A 163 16.80 -8.72 3.43
CA MET A 163 16.01 -9.94 3.69
C MET A 163 15.97 -10.85 2.46
N LEU A 164 15.65 -10.29 1.28
CA LEU A 164 15.62 -11.05 0.03
C LEU A 164 16.99 -11.63 -0.34
N PHE A 165 18.07 -10.91 -0.02
CA PHE A 165 19.43 -11.40 -0.24
C PHE A 165 19.75 -12.58 0.67
N GLU A 166 19.46 -12.46 1.97
CA GLU A 166 19.65 -13.55 2.94
C GLU A 166 18.81 -14.78 2.59
N GLU A 167 17.56 -14.60 2.16
CA GLU A 167 16.70 -15.69 1.68
C GLU A 167 17.27 -16.36 0.41
N ASN A 168 17.79 -15.56 -0.53
CA ASN A 168 18.41 -16.09 -1.74
C ASN A 168 19.68 -16.89 -1.41
N GLU A 169 20.52 -16.42 -0.49
CA GLU A 169 21.68 -17.19 -0.03
C GLU A 169 21.26 -18.45 0.74
N TYR A 170 20.24 -18.38 1.59
CA TYR A 170 19.70 -19.57 2.26
C TYR A 170 19.27 -20.63 1.24
N ASN A 171 18.55 -20.22 0.19
CA ASN A 171 18.13 -21.13 -0.87
C ASN A 171 19.33 -21.68 -1.66
N ALA A 172 20.37 -20.88 -1.87
CA ALA A 172 21.60 -21.31 -2.52
C ALA A 172 22.31 -22.41 -1.74
N GLU A 173 22.52 -22.19 -0.43
CA GLU A 173 23.20 -23.13 0.44
C GLU A 173 22.37 -24.41 0.63
N LEU A 174 21.05 -24.28 0.82
CA LEU A 174 20.14 -25.41 0.94
C LEU A 174 20.16 -26.28 -0.32
N LEU A 175 20.17 -25.65 -1.50
CA LEU A 175 20.26 -26.36 -2.77
C LEU A 175 21.57 -27.14 -2.90
N GLY A 176 22.67 -26.58 -2.42
CA GLY A 176 23.96 -27.24 -2.38
C GLY A 176 23.99 -28.48 -1.47
N ILE A 177 23.23 -28.45 -0.37
CA ILE A 177 23.18 -29.56 0.61
C ILE A 177 22.22 -30.67 0.17
N ILE A 178 20.97 -30.33 -0.17
CA ILE A 178 19.95 -31.32 -0.56
C ILE A 178 20.28 -31.95 -1.92
N GLY A 179 20.91 -31.18 -2.80
CA GLY A 179 21.27 -31.62 -4.14
C GLY A 179 20.03 -31.80 -5.04
N GLY A 180 20.21 -32.60 -6.09
CA GLY A 180 19.20 -32.81 -7.14
C GLY A 180 19.82 -33.34 -8.42
N SER A 181 19.03 -33.43 -9.49
CA SER A 181 19.59 -33.82 -10.79
C SER A 181 20.56 -32.73 -11.30
N LYS A 182 21.70 -33.15 -11.86
CA LYS A 182 22.76 -32.24 -12.34
C LYS A 182 22.24 -31.12 -13.27
N LYS A 183 21.22 -31.41 -14.08
CA LYS A 183 20.62 -30.45 -15.01
C LYS A 183 19.76 -29.41 -14.29
N GLN A 184 18.93 -29.83 -13.34
CA GLN A 184 18.07 -28.92 -12.56
C GLN A 184 18.89 -28.03 -11.65
N LEU A 185 19.91 -28.59 -10.98
CA LEU A 185 20.82 -27.84 -10.11
C LEU A 185 21.45 -26.67 -10.85
N ARG A 186 22.07 -26.91 -12.01
CA ARG A 186 22.69 -25.84 -12.82
C ARG A 186 21.71 -24.76 -13.25
N ALA A 187 20.46 -25.14 -13.56
CA ALA A 187 19.44 -24.17 -13.93
C ALA A 187 19.05 -23.30 -12.73
N GLN A 188 18.87 -23.90 -11.55
CA GLN A 188 18.54 -23.20 -10.31
C GLN A 188 19.69 -22.31 -9.83
N GLU A 189 20.93 -22.81 -9.85
CA GLU A 189 22.14 -22.02 -9.55
C GLU A 189 22.23 -20.77 -10.44
N LYS A 190 21.91 -20.90 -11.74
CA LYS A 190 21.89 -19.76 -12.65
C LYS A 190 20.84 -18.74 -12.24
N VAL A 191 19.64 -19.17 -11.88
CA VAL A 191 18.57 -18.27 -11.43
C VAL A 191 18.95 -17.55 -10.14
N ILE A 192 19.45 -18.28 -9.14
CA ILE A 192 19.92 -17.74 -7.86
C ILE A 192 21.07 -16.74 -8.08
N GLY A 193 22.00 -17.06 -8.98
CA GLY A 193 23.10 -16.17 -9.35
C GLY A 193 22.63 -14.87 -10.01
N GLU A 194 21.61 -14.92 -10.88
CA GLU A 194 21.02 -13.72 -11.46
C GLU A 194 20.26 -12.87 -10.43
N ILE A 195 19.51 -13.50 -9.52
CA ILE A 195 18.83 -12.80 -8.42
C ILE A 195 19.86 -12.10 -7.52
N ARG A 196 20.95 -12.78 -7.16
CA ARG A 196 22.06 -12.18 -6.39
C ARG A 196 22.59 -10.92 -7.07
N LYS A 197 22.90 -10.98 -8.37
CA LYS A 197 23.39 -9.81 -9.14
C LYS A 197 22.39 -8.65 -9.13
N GLN A 198 21.10 -8.94 -9.29
CA GLN A 198 20.04 -7.94 -9.26
C GLN A 198 19.93 -7.27 -7.89
N LEU A 199 20.00 -8.04 -6.81
CA LEU A 199 19.94 -7.51 -5.44
C LEU A 199 21.17 -6.67 -5.09
N VAL A 200 22.37 -7.08 -5.50
CA VAL A 200 23.60 -6.28 -5.34
C VAL A 200 23.49 -4.95 -6.10
N THR A 201 23.03 -4.99 -7.34
CA THR A 201 22.82 -3.79 -8.16
C THR A 201 21.79 -2.85 -7.52
N GLN A 202 20.69 -3.40 -7.00
CA GLN A 202 19.67 -2.62 -6.32
C GLN A 202 20.19 -1.99 -5.02
N ALA A 203 21.01 -2.69 -4.24
CA ALA A 203 21.64 -2.12 -3.05
C ALA A 203 22.57 -0.96 -3.39
N LYS A 204 23.36 -1.09 -4.47
CA LYS A 204 24.17 0.03 -4.98
C LYS A 204 23.30 1.24 -5.32
N ASN A 205 22.17 1.04 -6.01
CA ASN A 205 21.23 2.10 -6.36
C ASN A 205 20.55 2.75 -5.13
N LEU A 206 20.39 1.98 -4.04
CA LEU A 206 19.85 2.44 -2.76
C LEU A 206 20.88 3.21 -1.91
N GLY A 207 22.14 3.32 -2.35
CA GLY A 207 23.22 4.00 -1.62
C GLY A 207 24.05 3.08 -0.72
N LEU A 208 23.83 1.76 -0.78
CA LEU A 208 24.63 0.75 -0.08
C LEU A 208 25.78 0.25 -0.95
N GLY A 209 26.60 1.17 -1.47
CA GLY A 209 27.61 0.92 -2.52
C GLY A 209 28.34 -0.42 -2.39
N ASP A 210 29.10 -0.58 -1.30
CA ASP A 210 29.95 -1.76 -1.06
C ASP A 210 29.45 -2.61 0.10
N TYR A 211 28.15 -2.62 0.39
CA TYR A 211 27.63 -3.42 1.50
C TYR A 211 27.83 -4.93 1.27
N TYR A 212 27.60 -5.41 0.04
CA TYR A 212 27.79 -6.82 -0.33
C TYR A 212 29.19 -7.08 -0.87
N THR A 213 30.21 -6.87 -0.04
CA THR A 213 31.57 -7.35 -0.35
C THR A 213 31.61 -8.89 -0.38
N SER A 214 32.59 -9.47 -1.08
CA SER A 214 32.79 -10.93 -1.08
C SER A 214 32.93 -11.51 0.34
N ARG A 215 33.59 -10.77 1.24
CA ARG A 215 33.69 -11.15 2.66
C ARG A 215 32.33 -11.17 3.33
N ARG A 216 31.50 -10.14 3.14
CA ARG A 216 30.16 -10.07 3.74
C ARG A 216 29.25 -11.17 3.22
N ILE A 217 29.34 -11.49 1.93
CA ILE A 217 28.59 -12.59 1.33
C ILE A 217 28.97 -13.92 2.00
N LEU A 218 30.27 -14.18 2.19
CA LEU A 218 30.73 -15.38 2.90
C LEU A 218 30.22 -15.44 4.35
N GLU A 219 30.21 -14.31 5.07
CA GLU A 219 29.64 -14.25 6.42
C GLU A 219 28.15 -14.64 6.42
N ILE A 220 27.37 -14.09 5.49
CA ILE A 220 25.95 -14.42 5.33
C ILE A 220 25.79 -15.91 5.02
N GLN A 221 26.58 -16.47 4.10
CA GLN A 221 26.52 -17.89 3.74
C GLN A 221 26.80 -18.80 4.94
N VAL A 222 27.83 -18.49 5.74
CA VAL A 222 28.12 -19.24 6.98
C VAL A 222 26.97 -19.16 7.97
N GLU A 223 26.35 -17.98 8.13
CA GLU A 223 25.16 -17.82 8.97
C GLU A 223 23.97 -18.66 8.46
N GLN A 224 23.74 -18.69 7.14
CA GLN A 224 22.67 -19.51 6.57
C GLN A 224 22.94 -21.01 6.72
N CYS A 225 24.17 -21.47 6.50
CA CYS A 225 24.55 -22.87 6.75
C CYS A 225 24.30 -23.29 8.20
N ARG A 226 24.60 -22.43 9.17
CA ARG A 226 24.28 -22.67 10.59
C ARG A 226 22.78 -22.76 10.83
N LYS A 227 21.98 -21.86 10.24
CA LYS A 227 20.50 -21.90 10.33
C LYS A 227 19.94 -23.18 9.72
N ILE A 228 20.46 -23.62 8.56
CA ILE A 228 20.04 -24.86 7.91
C ILE A 228 20.38 -26.07 8.79
N SER A 229 21.60 -26.12 9.34
CA SER A 229 22.01 -27.19 10.26
C SER A 229 21.11 -27.28 11.49
N ALA A 230 20.77 -26.14 12.10
CA ALA A 230 19.87 -26.11 13.25
C ALA A 230 18.48 -26.66 12.90
N LYS A 231 17.91 -26.27 11.75
CA LYS A 231 16.62 -26.79 11.28
C LYS A 231 16.65 -28.30 11.03
N PHE A 232 17.75 -28.84 10.50
CA PHE A 232 17.88 -30.29 10.31
C PHE A 232 17.97 -31.05 11.62
N GLU A 233 18.63 -30.51 12.66
CA GLU A 233 18.64 -31.13 13.99
C GLU A 233 17.25 -31.07 14.64
N GLU A 234 16.54 -29.93 14.52
CA GLU A 234 15.14 -29.82 14.97
C GLU A 234 14.23 -30.84 14.28
N GLU A 235 14.35 -30.98 12.95
CA GLU A 235 13.60 -31.97 12.18
C GLU A 235 13.94 -33.40 12.59
N LYS A 236 15.22 -33.71 12.78
CA LYS A 236 15.68 -35.01 13.27
C LYS A 236 15.07 -35.34 14.64
N HIS A 237 15.13 -34.43 15.61
CA HIS A 237 14.52 -34.64 16.93
C HIS A 237 13.00 -34.84 16.85
N SER A 238 12.33 -34.09 15.97
CA SER A 238 10.89 -34.27 15.72
C SER A 238 10.58 -35.65 15.15
N LEU A 239 11.39 -36.15 14.21
CA LEU A 239 11.23 -37.47 13.61
C LEU A 239 11.55 -38.60 14.60
N GLU A 240 12.60 -38.45 15.41
CA GLU A 240 12.94 -39.39 16.49
C GLU A 240 11.79 -39.52 17.50
N TYR A 241 11.20 -38.40 17.89
CA TYR A 241 10.03 -38.39 18.77
C TYR A 241 8.83 -39.12 18.15
N GLN A 242 8.53 -38.86 16.88
CA GLN A 242 7.45 -39.55 16.17
C GLN A 242 7.71 -41.05 16.07
N LEU A 243 8.93 -41.46 15.77
CA LEU A 243 9.31 -42.86 15.69
C LEU A 243 9.16 -43.56 17.05
N ALA A 244 9.60 -42.92 18.14
CA ALA A 244 9.48 -43.48 19.48
C ALA A 244 8.02 -43.64 19.93
N PHE A 245 7.12 -42.74 19.51
CA PHE A 245 5.71 -42.79 19.90
C PHE A 245 4.87 -43.72 19.01
N TYR A 246 5.08 -43.70 17.69
CA TYR A 246 4.27 -44.46 16.72
C TYR A 246 4.89 -45.80 16.32
N GLY A 247 6.19 -46.02 16.56
CA GLY A 247 6.92 -47.24 16.16
C GLY A 247 6.81 -48.42 17.14
N VAL A 248 6.01 -48.31 18.20
CA VAL A 248 5.79 -49.38 19.20
C VAL A 248 4.44 -50.10 18.96
N ASN A 249 4.13 -50.41 17.69
CA ASN A 249 3.04 -51.31 17.33
C ASN A 249 3.60 -52.62 16.75
#